data_AF-A0A4Z0NJA4-F1
#
_entry.id   AF-A0A4Z0NJA4-F1
#
_cell.length_a   1.000
_cell.length_b   1.000
_cell.length_c   1.000
_cell.angle_alpha   90.00
_cell.angle_beta   90.00
_cell.angle_gamma   90.00
#
_symmetry.space_group_name_H-M   'P 1'
#
loop_
_entity.id
_entity.type
_entity.pdbx_description
1 polymer ?
#
loop_
_entity_poly.entity_id
_entity_poly.type
_entity_poly.pdbx_seq_one_letter_code
_entity_poly.pdbx_strand_id
1 'polypeptide(L)'
;MSLTPDSVPRLPRGVRMRVDAVRNAHVLLAPERTFDLDQNAVAVLSLVDGTRSIRAIAEALAQQYETDRGVIEPDVITMLDGLLLKRVLETVPAA
;
A
#
# COMPACT_ATOMS: atom_id res chain seq x y z
N MET A 1 15.05 -3.65 5.56
CA MET A 1 14.42 -3.21 6.81
C MET A 1 13.04 -3.79 6.76
N SER A 2 12.80 -4.89 7.46
CA SER A 2 11.60 -5.70 7.22
C SER A 2 10.38 -5.00 7.83
N LEU A 3 9.33 -4.83 7.04
CA LEU A 3 8.04 -4.35 7.54
C LEU A 3 7.43 -5.36 8.52
N THR A 4 6.84 -4.85 9.59
CA THR A 4 6.08 -5.65 10.56
C THR A 4 4.59 -5.39 10.39
N PRO A 5 3.70 -6.32 10.78
CA PRO A 5 2.24 -6.11 10.71
C PRO A 5 1.76 -4.87 11.47
N ASP A 6 2.49 -4.45 12.51
CA ASP A 6 2.17 -3.28 13.32
C ASP A 6 2.75 -1.97 12.73
N SER A 7 3.57 -2.05 11.67
CA SER A 7 4.08 -0.87 10.96
C SER A 7 2.94 -0.06 10.35
N VAL A 8 3.05 1.26 10.41
CA VAL A 8 2.03 2.18 9.86
C VAL A 8 2.54 2.74 8.53
N PRO A 9 2.06 2.24 7.37
CA PRO A 9 2.42 2.78 6.07
C PRO A 9 1.83 4.16 5.84
N ARG A 10 2.61 5.02 5.16
CA ARG A 10 2.22 6.37 4.77
C ARG A 10 2.82 6.73 3.42
N LEU A 11 2.06 7.49 2.63
CA LEU A 11 2.56 8.09 1.41
C LEU A 11 3.40 9.36 1.72
N PRO A 12 4.67 9.43 1.27
CA PRO A 12 5.51 10.61 1.47
C PRO A 12 5.05 11.80 0.62
N ARG A 13 5.59 12.98 0.92
CA ARG A 13 5.30 14.20 0.16
C ARG A 13 5.73 14.05 -1.30
N GLY A 14 4.82 14.38 -2.22
CA GLY A 14 5.06 14.27 -3.65
C GLY A 14 4.65 12.93 -4.27
N VAL A 15 4.27 11.94 -3.45
CA VAL A 15 3.65 10.70 -3.93
C VAL A 15 2.13 10.82 -3.89
N ARG A 16 1.46 10.51 -5.01
CA ARG A 16 0.00 10.55 -5.10
C ARG A 16 -0.55 9.50 -6.05
N MET A 17 -1.68 8.92 -5.69
CA MET A 17 -2.43 8.03 -6.57
C MET A 17 -3.23 8.86 -7.58
N ARG A 18 -3.25 8.44 -8.84
CA ARG A 18 -4.03 9.06 -9.90
C ARG A 18 -4.61 8.01 -10.82
N VAL A 19 -5.79 8.29 -11.37
CA VAL A 19 -6.38 7.45 -12.43
C VAL A 19 -5.91 7.97 -13.78
N ASP A 20 -5.33 7.08 -14.58
CA ASP A 20 -5.03 7.33 -15.97
C ASP A 20 -6.27 6.97 -16.81
N ALA A 21 -7.02 7.99 -17.24
CA ALA A 21 -8.23 7.81 -18.03
C ALA A 21 -7.99 7.26 -19.44
N VAL A 22 -6.76 7.36 -19.96
CA VAL A 22 -6.41 6.86 -21.31
C VAL A 22 -6.22 5.35 -21.26
N ARG A 23 -5.62 4.85 -20.18
CA ARG A 23 -5.38 3.41 -19.97
C ARG A 23 -6.45 2.74 -19.09
N ASN A 24 -7.38 3.51 -18.54
CA ASN A 24 -8.34 3.09 -17.52
C ASN A 24 -7.66 2.34 -16.36
N ALA A 25 -6.48 2.81 -15.96
CA ALA A 25 -5.61 2.17 -14.99
C ALA A 25 -5.28 3.13 -13.84
N HIS A 26 -4.92 2.61 -12.68
CA HIS A 26 -4.44 3.43 -11.58
C HIS A 26 -2.93 3.51 -11.62
N VAL A 27 -2.39 4.69 -11.33
CA VAL A 27 -0.95 4.92 -11.29
C VAL A 27 -0.56 5.64 -10.01
N LEU A 28 0.59 5.27 -9.46
CA LEU A 28 1.25 5.97 -8.39
C LEU A 28 2.28 6.92 -8.99
N LEU A 29 2.04 8.21 -8.86
CA LEU A 29 2.99 9.24 -9.27
C LEU A 29 3.96 9.48 -8.13
N ALA A 30 5.24 9.18 -8.33
CA ALA A 30 6.32 9.62 -7.46
C ALA A 30 7.15 10.69 -8.17
N PRO A 31 7.94 11.50 -7.43
CA PRO A 31 8.71 12.60 -8.01
C PRO A 31 9.63 12.18 -9.17
N GLU A 32 10.25 11.00 -9.06
CA GLU A 32 11.23 10.51 -10.04
C GLU A 32 10.63 9.52 -11.05
N ARG A 33 9.50 8.88 -10.75
CA ARG A 33 8.95 7.79 -11.58
C ARG A 33 7.44 7.57 -11.34
N THR A 34 6.74 7.09 -12.37
CA THR A 34 5.36 6.61 -12.28
C THR A 34 5.33 5.09 -12.19
N PHE A 35 4.48 4.54 -11.33
CA PHE A 35 4.26 3.10 -11.19
C PHE A 35 2.82 2.77 -11.54
N ASP A 36 2.61 1.79 -12.41
CA ASP A 36 1.27 1.25 -12.65
C ASP A 36 0.83 0.44 -11.42
N LEU A 37 -0.43 0.61 -11.03
CA LEU A 37 -1.04 -0.07 -9.89
C LEU A 37 -2.16 -0.99 -10.38
N ASP A 38 -2.07 -2.24 -9.98
CA ASP A 38 -3.16 -3.19 -10.12
C ASP A 38 -4.26 -2.93 -9.09
N GLN A 39 -5.42 -3.55 -9.27
CA GLN A 39 -6.58 -3.35 -8.41
C GLN A 39 -6.30 -3.66 -6.93
N ASN A 40 -5.53 -4.71 -6.64
CA ASN A 40 -5.12 -5.05 -5.27
C ASN A 40 -4.25 -3.95 -4.67
N ALA A 41 -3.30 -3.43 -5.46
CA ALA A 41 -2.42 -2.37 -5.02
C ALA A 41 -3.19 -1.07 -4.73
N VAL A 42 -4.18 -0.75 -5.55
CA VAL A 42 -5.09 0.37 -5.31
C VAL A 42 -5.90 0.16 -4.04
N ALA A 43 -6.45 -1.03 -3.81
CA ALA A 43 -7.24 -1.32 -2.62
C ALA A 43 -6.40 -1.14 -1.34
N VAL A 44 -5.17 -1.67 -1.32
CA VAL A 44 -4.21 -1.48 -0.22
C VAL A 44 -3.90 0.01 -0.03
N LEU A 45 -3.44 0.69 -1.09
CA LEU A 45 -3.01 2.10 -1.02
C LEU A 45 -4.16 3.06 -0.69
N SER A 46 -5.40 2.72 -1.03
CA SER A 46 -6.60 3.48 -0.66
C SER A 46 -6.85 3.46 0.85
N LEU A 47 -6.42 2.40 1.54
CA LEU A 47 -6.53 2.27 3.00
C LEU A 47 -5.30 2.87 3.73
N VAL A 48 -4.21 3.13 3.02
CA VAL A 48 -2.99 3.75 3.54
C VAL A 48 -3.22 5.25 3.77
N ASP A 49 -3.61 5.60 4.98
CA ASP A 49 -3.85 6.98 5.43
C ASP A 49 -2.74 7.52 6.34
N GLY A 50 -1.73 6.72 6.67
CA GLY A 50 -0.69 7.07 7.63
C GLY A 50 -1.09 6.90 9.10
N THR A 51 -2.23 6.27 9.37
CA THR A 51 -2.73 5.98 10.74
C THR A 51 -2.98 4.49 10.96
N ARG A 52 -3.45 3.77 9.94
CA ARG A 52 -3.70 2.33 10.02
C ARG A 52 -2.41 1.52 9.89
N SER A 53 -2.29 0.46 10.69
CA SER A 53 -1.20 -0.51 10.54
C SER A 53 -1.46 -1.47 9.38
N ILE A 54 -0.40 -2.17 8.93
CA ILE A 54 -0.52 -3.20 7.89
C ILE A 54 -1.56 -4.27 8.29
N ARG A 55 -1.60 -4.67 9.56
CA ARG A 55 -2.59 -5.62 10.09
C ARG A 55 -4.01 -5.11 9.89
N ALA A 56 -4.30 -3.86 10.24
CA ALA A 56 -5.63 -3.28 10.10
C ALA A 56 -6.05 -3.16 8.62
N ILE A 57 -5.10 -2.84 7.74
CA ILE A 57 -5.34 -2.81 6.29
C ILE A 57 -5.66 -4.22 5.77
N ALA A 58 -4.86 -5.22 6.15
CA ALA A 58 -5.08 -6.60 5.76
C ALA A 58 -6.42 -7.15 6.28
N GLU A 59 -6.83 -6.78 7.49
CA GLU A 59 -8.12 -7.14 8.06
C GLU A 59 -9.30 -6.50 7.30
N ALA A 60 -9.21 -5.21 6.96
CA ALA A 60 -10.23 -4.54 6.16
C ALA A 60 -10.37 -5.16 4.76
N LEU A 61 -9.25 -5.52 4.12
CA LEU A 61 -9.25 -6.21 2.83
C LEU A 61 -9.80 -7.63 2.95
N ALA A 62 -9.44 -8.37 4.01
CA ALA A 62 -9.96 -9.70 4.29
C ALA A 62 -11.49 -9.70 4.41
N GLN A 63 -12.06 -8.69 5.08
CA GLN A 63 -13.50 -8.51 5.15
C GLN A 63 -14.11 -8.14 3.80
N GLN A 64 -13.45 -7.27 3.03
CA GLN A 64 -13.96 -6.81 1.73
C GLN A 64 -13.94 -7.91 0.66
N TYR A 65 -12.95 -8.79 0.69
CA TYR A 65 -12.77 -9.90 -0.25
C TYR A 65 -13.24 -11.25 0.29
N GLU A 66 -13.88 -11.27 1.48
CA GLU A 66 -14.38 -12.47 2.16
C GLU A 66 -13.34 -13.60 2.23
N THR A 67 -12.11 -13.27 2.60
CA THR A 67 -10.97 -14.20 2.63
C THR A 67 -10.20 -14.11 3.94
N ASP A 68 -9.23 -14.99 4.14
CA ASP A 68 -8.42 -15.04 5.35
C ASP A 68 -7.34 -13.95 5.36
N ARG A 69 -7.28 -13.17 6.45
CA ARG A 69 -6.21 -12.20 6.70
C ARG A 69 -4.82 -12.84 6.61
N GLY A 70 -4.66 -14.08 7.05
CA GLY A 70 -3.39 -14.81 6.99
C GLY A 70 -2.86 -15.02 5.57
N VAL A 71 -3.73 -14.95 4.55
CA VAL A 71 -3.37 -15.04 3.14
C VAL A 71 -3.07 -13.65 2.55
N ILE A 72 -3.83 -12.63 2.96
CA ILE A 72 -3.65 -11.25 2.47
C ILE A 72 -2.45 -10.55 3.10
N GLU A 73 -2.27 -10.69 4.42
CA GLU A 73 -1.23 -9.99 5.18
C GLU A 73 0.19 -10.14 4.61
N PRO A 74 0.70 -11.35 4.30
CA PRO A 74 2.03 -11.50 3.71
C PRO A 74 2.14 -10.88 2.31
N ASP A 75 1.06 -10.89 1.52
CA ASP A 75 1.03 -10.27 0.19
C ASP A 75 1.11 -8.74 0.31
N VAL A 76 0.32 -8.15 1.23
CA VAL A 76 0.35 -6.72 1.53
C VAL A 76 1.71 -6.28 2.06
N ILE A 77 2.32 -7.05 2.96
CA ILE A 77 3.68 -6.78 3.46
C ILE A 77 4.69 -6.78 2.32
N THR A 78 4.67 -7.81 1.47
CA THR A 78 5.59 -7.94 0.33
C THR A 78 5.43 -6.78 -0.65
N MET A 79 4.19 -6.40 -0.94
CA MET A 79 3.86 -5.26 -1.80
C MET A 79 4.40 -3.95 -1.21
N LEU A 80 4.12 -3.67 0.07
CA LEU A 80 4.55 -2.44 0.73
C LEU A 80 6.08 -2.37 0.88
N ASP A 81 6.75 -3.49 1.11
CA ASP A 81 8.21 -3.57 1.20
C ASP A 81 8.85 -3.18 -0.15
N GLY A 82 8.29 -3.68 -1.26
CA GLY A 82 8.70 -3.28 -2.60
C GLY A 82 8.54 -1.78 -2.87
N LEU A 83 7.48 -1.15 -2.35
CA LEU A 83 7.27 0.30 -2.46
C LEU A 83 8.24 1.10 -1.57
N LEU A 84 8.56 0.58 -0.39
CA LEU A 84 9.53 1.17 0.53
C LEU A 84 10.94 1.16 -0.07
N LEU A 85 11.35 0.05 -0.69
CA LEU A 85 12.63 -0.05 -1.42
C LEU A 85 12.73 0.97 -2.56
N LYS A 86 11.61 1.29 -3.19
CA LYS A 86 11.51 2.30 -4.26
C LYS A 86 11.40 3.74 -3.73
N ARG A 87 11.43 3.94 -2.40
CA ARG A 87 11.27 5.25 -1.73
C ARG A 87 9.98 5.98 -2.09
N VAL A 88 8.92 5.23 -2.40
CA VAL A 88 7.58 5.79 -2.69
C VAL A 88 6.58 5.56 -1.56
N LEU A 89 7.03 4.93 -0.48
CA LEU A 89 6.27 4.66 0.72
C LEU A 89 7.21 4.81 1.92
N GLU A 90 6.70 5.39 2.99
CA GLU A 90 7.37 5.49 4.28
C GLU A 90 6.59 4.70 5.31
N THR A 91 7.28 4.22 6.35
CA THR A 91 6.62 3.63 7.51
C THR A 91 7.08 4.30 8.78
N VAL A 92 6.13 4.45 9.71
CA VAL A 92 6.45 4.82 11.08
C VAL A 92 6.57 3.53 11.88
N PRO A 93 7.69 3.28 12.58
CA PRO A 93 7.77 2.17 13.50
C PRO A 93 6.72 2.36 14.60
N ALA A 94 5.91 1.33 14.85
CA ALA A 94 5.12 1.28 16.08
C ALA A 94 6.11 1.26 17.25
N ALA A 95 6.01 2.27 18.11
CA ALA A 95 6.85 2.43 19.30
C ALA A 95 6.63 1.31 20.31
#